data_AF-A0A9N9X6B3-F1
#
_entry.id   AF-A0A9N9X6B3-F1
#
_cell.length_a   1.000
_cell.length_b   1.000
_cell.length_c   1.000
_cell.angle_alpha   90.00
_cell.angle_beta   90.00
_cell.angle_gamma   90.00
#
_symmetry.space_group_name_H-M   'P 1'
#
loop_
_entity.id
_entity.type
_entity.pdbx_description
1 polymer ?
#
loop_
_entity_poly.entity_id
_entity_poly.type
_entity_poly.pdbx_seq_one_letter_code
_entity_poly.pdbx_strand_id
1 'polypeptide(L)'
;MSFHRKELKPLKLIIYGPPASGKTKLAERICRRYGAHYISVKTMIDETLEDLKARITKETEKLLPKHSKEQDTETTDDEDQEFPGEEEEEEEIKAIIEDLQEQIRYITSTMQRGVSRKLPDEVVVRLMKAFLANEVCQSRGYVLDGYPKTFEQAKELFGQVADSRRREEIPKGITGEGGIPGEGEQLGHALGNANEQIMPNYVISLEASDEFLCERVMKLPQKLIRGTHYDEVGMLKRLAAFREYDSRENTVLTFFDEANIHPILIKIYDEDTDEPLSLDSIFDFVYKIFGEPIPGFGLTLEEEAELRKLELEQLKLLEEGERLERQVMEKKAKKEYEDKMERWTETLEKLQIEEEKLLAAQSEPLRFYLMKYIFPTLSKGLIEVAKVKPDDPVDFLAEYLFKENPEGKMFDPSYTREGERILQQYQEEVQETIDEADK
;
A
#
# COMPACT_ATOMS: atom_id res chain seq x y z
N MET A 1 13.60 -54.83 2.29
CA MET A 1 14.63 -53.93 1.73
C MET A 1 14.82 -52.81 2.74
N SER A 2 16.03 -52.68 3.28
CA SER A 2 16.36 -51.68 4.30
C SER A 2 16.30 -50.30 3.65
N PHE A 3 15.24 -49.54 3.93
CA PHE A 3 15.16 -48.13 3.57
C PHE A 3 16.28 -47.43 4.34
N HIS A 4 17.37 -47.13 3.64
CA HIS A 4 18.38 -46.23 4.14
C HIS A 4 17.64 -44.90 4.36
N ARG A 5 17.37 -44.55 5.62
CA ARG A 5 16.96 -43.20 6.00
C ARG A 5 18.04 -42.28 5.46
N LYS A 6 17.83 -41.70 4.27
CA LYS A 6 18.57 -40.51 3.84
C LYS A 6 18.41 -39.55 5.00
N GLU A 7 19.53 -39.09 5.56
CA GLU A 7 19.53 -38.06 6.58
C GLU A 7 18.60 -36.93 6.11
N LEU A 8 17.50 -36.71 6.83
CA LEU A 8 16.48 -35.74 6.49
C LEU A 8 17.08 -34.36 6.70
N LYS A 9 17.77 -33.84 5.69
CA LYS A 9 18.37 -32.51 5.74
C LYS A 9 17.29 -31.47 5.42
N PRO A 10 17.13 -30.45 6.27
CA PRO A 10 16.17 -29.37 6.03
C PRO A 10 16.54 -28.59 4.77
N LEU A 11 15.53 -28.12 4.02
CA LEU A 11 15.74 -27.42 2.75
C LEU A 11 16.32 -26.02 3.00
N LYS A 12 17.59 -25.80 2.64
CA LYS A 12 18.23 -24.48 2.65
C LYS A 12 18.42 -24.00 1.22
N LEU A 13 17.70 -22.96 0.82
CA LEU A 13 17.61 -22.49 -0.56
C LEU A 13 17.84 -20.98 -0.66
N ILE A 14 18.54 -20.56 -1.71
CA ILE A 14 18.61 -19.15 -2.12
C ILE A 14 17.96 -19.00 -3.49
N ILE A 15 17.13 -17.97 -3.65
CA ILE A 15 16.55 -17.60 -4.93
C ILE A 15 17.15 -16.27 -5.40
N TYR A 16 17.90 -16.36 -6.49
CA TYR A 16 18.57 -15.25 -7.18
C TYR A 16 17.86 -14.93 -8.51
N GLY A 17 18.04 -13.70 -9.01
CA GLY A 17 17.49 -13.27 -10.30
C GLY A 17 16.99 -11.82 -10.31
N PRO A 18 16.61 -11.29 -11.49
CA PRO A 18 16.27 -9.88 -11.70
C PRO A 18 14.93 -9.49 -11.06
N PRO A 19 14.68 -8.21 -10.73
CA PRO A 19 13.38 -7.76 -10.21
C PRO A 19 12.20 -8.16 -11.12
N ALA A 20 10.99 -8.30 -10.57
CA ALA A 20 9.77 -8.74 -11.27
C ALA A 20 9.77 -10.17 -11.86
N SER A 21 10.86 -10.93 -11.70
CA SER A 21 10.98 -12.32 -12.18
C SER A 21 10.07 -13.33 -11.44
N GLY A 22 9.47 -12.93 -10.31
CA GLY A 22 8.55 -13.78 -9.53
C GLY A 22 9.19 -14.54 -8.38
N LYS A 23 10.45 -14.25 -8.02
CA LYS A 23 11.18 -14.87 -6.90
C LYS A 23 10.36 -14.97 -5.62
N THR A 24 9.74 -13.88 -5.19
CA THR A 24 8.95 -13.84 -3.94
C THR A 24 7.80 -14.84 -3.97
N LYS A 25 7.03 -14.91 -5.08
CA LYS A 25 5.95 -15.89 -5.22
C LYS A 25 6.46 -17.33 -5.26
N LEU A 26 7.60 -17.56 -5.91
CA LEU A 26 8.24 -18.88 -5.93
C LEU A 26 8.73 -19.28 -4.53
N ALA A 27 9.38 -18.36 -3.82
CA ALA A 27 9.88 -18.55 -2.46
C ALA A 27 8.75 -18.88 -1.49
N GLU A 28 7.68 -18.07 -1.47
CA GLU A 28 6.50 -18.30 -0.64
C GLU A 28 5.88 -19.69 -0.90
N ARG A 29 5.77 -20.08 -2.17
CA ARG A 29 5.22 -21.38 -2.55
C ARG A 29 6.11 -22.54 -2.09
N ILE A 30 7.44 -22.41 -2.23
CA ILE A 30 8.40 -23.40 -1.75
C ILE A 30 8.34 -23.50 -0.21
N CYS A 31 8.30 -22.37 0.50
CA CYS A 31 8.16 -22.33 1.96
C CYS A 31 6.90 -23.06 2.43
N ARG A 32 5.74 -22.77 1.82
CA ARG A 32 4.48 -23.45 2.13
C ARG A 32 4.59 -24.97 1.90
N ARG A 33 5.14 -25.37 0.76
CA ARG A 33 5.25 -26.79 0.38
C ARG A 33 6.19 -27.59 1.28
N TYR A 34 7.37 -27.04 1.56
CA TYR A 34 8.45 -27.76 2.24
C TYR A 34 8.54 -27.44 3.74
N GLY A 35 7.74 -26.49 4.24
CA GLY A 35 7.80 -26.06 5.65
C GLY A 35 8.98 -25.17 6.00
N ALA A 36 9.73 -24.71 5.00
CA ALA A 36 10.93 -23.90 5.19
C ALA A 36 10.55 -22.46 5.56
N HIS A 37 11.39 -21.80 6.36
CA HIS A 37 11.16 -20.42 6.79
C HIS A 37 11.44 -19.43 5.66
N TYR A 38 10.53 -18.49 5.40
CA TYR A 38 10.71 -17.47 4.35
C TYR A 38 11.53 -16.29 4.87
N ILE A 39 12.66 -16.00 4.21
CA ILE A 39 13.59 -14.97 4.67
C ILE A 39 13.83 -13.97 3.55
N SER A 40 13.48 -12.72 3.81
CA SER A 40 13.89 -11.55 3.04
C SER A 40 14.52 -10.56 4.01
N VAL A 41 15.32 -9.61 3.52
CA VAL A 41 15.91 -8.57 4.40
C VAL A 41 14.83 -7.83 5.20
N LYS A 42 13.65 -7.60 4.60
CA LYS A 42 12.54 -6.94 5.27
C LYS A 42 11.92 -7.83 6.36
N THR A 43 11.53 -9.06 6.02
CA THR A 43 10.91 -9.98 6.99
C THR A 43 11.85 -10.32 8.13
N MET A 44 13.14 -10.46 7.85
CA MET A 44 14.20 -10.68 8.85
C MET A 44 14.27 -9.53 9.87
N ILE A 45 14.20 -8.27 9.40
CA ILE A 45 14.17 -7.09 10.29
C ILE A 45 12.88 -7.08 11.11
N ASP A 46 11.73 -7.28 10.46
CA ASP A 46 10.42 -7.23 11.13
C ASP A 46 10.33 -8.31 12.22
N GLU A 47 10.71 -9.55 11.92
CA GLU A 47 10.70 -10.67 12.87
C GLU A 47 11.72 -10.49 14.00
N THR A 48 12.93 -9.98 13.72
CA THR A 48 13.88 -9.71 14.81
C THR A 48 13.42 -8.60 15.73
N LEU A 49 12.73 -7.58 15.21
CA LEU A 49 12.11 -6.55 16.04
C LEU A 49 10.96 -7.13 16.88
N GLU A 50 10.17 -8.05 16.34
CA GLU A 50 9.12 -8.76 17.08
C GLU A 50 9.71 -9.67 18.17
N ASP A 51 10.74 -10.45 17.87
CA ASP A 51 11.46 -11.30 18.84
C ASP A 51 12.05 -10.48 19.98
N LEU A 52 12.70 -9.34 19.67
CA LEU A 52 13.25 -8.45 20.70
C LEU A 52 12.14 -7.87 21.59
N LYS A 53 11.00 -7.48 21.00
CA LYS A 53 9.83 -7.02 21.77
C LYS A 53 9.25 -8.13 22.64
N ALA A 54 9.15 -9.36 22.13
CA ALA A 54 8.64 -10.50 22.87
C ALA A 54 9.55 -10.89 24.05
N ARG A 55 10.87 -10.74 23.87
CA ARG A 55 11.84 -10.88 24.98
C ARG A 55 11.65 -9.79 26.03
N ILE A 56 11.49 -8.54 25.60
CA ILE A 56 11.18 -7.43 26.53
C ILE A 56 9.89 -7.74 27.31
N THR A 57 8.80 -8.15 26.65
CA THR A 57 7.55 -8.46 27.37
C THR A 57 7.72 -9.58 28.37
N LYS A 58 8.45 -10.65 28.00
CA LYS A 58 8.73 -11.78 28.88
C LYS A 58 9.57 -11.38 30.09
N GLU A 59 10.58 -10.53 29.90
CA GLU A 59 11.40 -10.02 31.00
C GLU A 59 10.63 -9.03 31.87
N THR A 60 9.77 -8.17 31.29
CA THR A 60 8.90 -7.27 32.07
C THR A 60 7.85 -8.02 32.88
N GLU A 61 7.36 -9.17 32.40
CA GLU A 61 6.43 -10.02 33.15
C GLU A 61 7.08 -10.64 34.39
N LYS A 62 8.40 -10.88 34.39
CA LYS A 62 9.12 -11.36 35.58
C LYS A 62 9.23 -10.30 36.68
N LEU A 63 9.13 -9.02 36.32
CA LEU A 63 9.08 -7.89 37.25
C LEU A 63 7.67 -7.65 37.84
N LEU A 64 6.63 -8.32 37.34
CA LEU A 64 5.30 -8.22 37.93
C LEU A 64 5.23 -9.12 39.18
N PRO A 65 4.74 -8.61 40.33
CA PRO A 65 4.64 -9.40 41.54
C PRO A 65 3.73 -10.61 41.31
N LYS A 66 4.22 -11.81 41.62
CA LYS A 66 3.46 -13.07 41.58
C LYS A 66 2.38 -13.07 42.68
N HIS A 67 1.34 -12.26 42.54
CA HIS A 67 0.21 -12.35 43.46
C HIS A 67 -0.69 -13.54 43.11
N SER A 68 -1.00 -14.33 44.14
CA SER A 68 -1.97 -15.42 44.23
C SER A 68 -1.53 -16.83 43.80
N LYS A 69 -0.76 -17.48 44.68
CA LYS A 69 -1.24 -18.76 45.23
C LYS A 69 -1.11 -18.71 46.73
N GLU A 70 -2.27 -18.71 47.40
CA GLU A 70 -2.59 -19.40 48.66
C GLU A 70 -3.72 -18.65 49.37
N GLN A 71 -4.94 -19.17 49.21
CA GLN A 71 -5.91 -19.09 50.29
C GLN A 71 -5.59 -20.23 51.27
N ASP A 72 -5.78 -19.90 52.54
CA ASP A 72 -5.74 -20.76 53.73
C ASP A 72 -4.36 -20.91 54.40
N THR A 73 -4.02 -20.01 55.32
CA THR A 73 -4.34 -20.19 56.76
C THR A 73 -3.80 -19.03 57.60
N GLU A 74 -4.47 -18.84 58.74
CA GLU A 74 -4.42 -17.70 59.64
C GLU A 74 -3.09 -17.50 60.41
N THR A 75 -2.78 -16.22 60.63
CA THR A 75 -2.09 -15.62 61.81
C THR A 75 -0.70 -16.14 62.17
N THR A 76 0.31 -15.30 61.99
CA THR A 76 1.08 -14.68 63.09
C THR A 76 1.94 -13.54 62.55
N ASP A 77 2.07 -12.47 63.33
CA ASP A 77 2.96 -11.34 63.07
C ASP A 77 4.39 -11.84 62.90
N ASP A 78 4.97 -11.68 61.71
CA ASP A 78 6.41 -11.78 61.49
C ASP A 78 6.82 -10.74 60.44
N GLU A 79 7.53 -9.74 60.95
CA GLU A 79 8.55 -8.88 60.35
C GLU A 79 8.61 -8.77 58.83
N ASP A 80 8.45 -7.54 58.34
CA ASP A 80 8.92 -7.07 57.03
C ASP A 80 10.43 -7.40 56.87
N GLN A 81 10.72 -8.63 56.42
CA GLN A 81 12.01 -8.98 55.84
C GLN A 81 11.92 -8.67 54.35
N GLU A 82 12.20 -7.41 54.01
CA GLU A 82 12.71 -7.08 52.67
C GLU A 82 13.94 -7.95 52.43
N PHE A 83 13.80 -8.99 51.61
CA PHE A 83 14.90 -9.83 51.19
C PHE A 83 15.86 -8.97 50.34
N PRO A 84 17.10 -8.71 50.77
CA PRO A 84 18.02 -7.82 50.07
C PRO A 84 18.54 -8.38 48.73
N GLY A 85 17.99 -9.50 48.24
CA GLY A 85 18.31 -10.10 46.95
C GLY A 85 17.27 -9.84 45.85
N GLU A 86 16.05 -9.41 46.18
CA GLU A 86 15.01 -9.15 45.15
C GLU A 86 15.28 -7.85 44.39
N GLU A 87 15.82 -6.82 45.05
CA GLU A 87 16.19 -5.56 44.40
C GLU A 87 17.34 -5.72 43.39
N GLU A 88 18.35 -6.55 43.73
CA GLU A 88 19.48 -6.85 42.83
C GLU A 88 19.01 -7.60 41.58
N GLU A 89 18.11 -8.60 41.73
CA GLU A 89 17.53 -9.33 40.60
C GLU A 89 16.65 -8.43 39.71
N GLU A 90 15.88 -7.50 40.30
CA GLU A 90 15.11 -6.53 39.53
C GLU A 90 16.00 -5.56 38.72
N GLU A 91 17.12 -5.10 39.30
CA GLU A 91 18.08 -4.23 38.62
C GLU A 91 18.74 -4.94 37.43
N GLU A 92 19.10 -6.22 37.57
CA GLU A 92 19.64 -7.03 36.47
C GLU A 92 18.63 -7.17 35.31
N ILE A 93 17.36 -7.44 35.62
CA ILE A 93 16.31 -7.56 34.60
C ILE A 93 16.06 -6.21 33.91
N LYS A 94 16.06 -5.10 34.66
CA LYS A 94 15.95 -3.74 34.09
C LYS A 94 17.11 -3.42 33.15
N ALA A 95 18.34 -3.80 33.50
CA ALA A 95 19.51 -3.63 32.64
C ALA A 95 19.40 -4.43 31.33
N ILE A 96 18.91 -5.68 31.40
CA ILE A 96 18.66 -6.51 30.21
C ILE A 96 17.61 -5.87 29.30
N ILE A 97 16.51 -5.38 29.88
CA ILE A 97 15.46 -4.69 29.13
C ILE A 97 16.00 -3.43 28.45
N GLU A 98 16.84 -2.66 29.15
CA GLU A 98 17.46 -1.46 28.60
C GLU A 98 18.37 -1.77 27.40
N ASP A 99 19.20 -2.82 27.47
CA ASP A 99 20.04 -3.28 26.35
C ASP A 99 19.19 -3.72 25.15
N LEU A 100 18.14 -4.53 25.38
CA LEU A 100 17.22 -4.96 24.31
C LEU A 100 16.52 -3.77 23.66
N GLN A 101 16.08 -2.78 24.45
CA GLN A 101 15.50 -1.55 23.94
C GLN A 101 16.53 -0.72 23.16
N GLU A 102 17.78 -0.67 23.59
CA GLU A 102 18.85 0.01 22.87
C GLU A 102 19.12 -0.65 21.52
N GLN A 103 19.12 -1.98 21.44
CA GLN A 103 19.23 -2.72 20.19
C GLN A 103 18.07 -2.38 19.23
N ILE A 104 16.82 -2.33 19.72
CA ILE A 104 15.66 -1.90 18.92
C ILE A 104 15.83 -0.46 18.44
N ARG A 105 16.24 0.45 19.33
CA ARG A 105 16.50 1.87 18.99
C ARG A 105 17.62 1.99 17.96
N TYR A 106 18.68 1.21 18.07
CA TYR A 106 19.80 1.19 17.13
C TYR A 106 19.33 0.77 15.74
N ILE A 107 18.61 -0.36 15.64
CA ILE A 107 18.07 -0.85 14.35
C ILE A 107 17.11 0.19 13.75
N THR A 108 16.17 0.69 14.56
CA THR A 108 15.14 1.65 14.12
C THR A 108 15.75 3.00 13.68
N SER A 109 16.69 3.53 14.45
CA SER A 109 17.33 4.82 14.15
C SER A 109 18.24 4.74 12.93
N THR A 110 18.95 3.63 12.75
CA THR A 110 19.78 3.38 11.57
C THR A 110 18.92 3.32 10.30
N MET A 111 17.70 2.77 10.41
CA MET A 111 16.74 2.79 9.31
C MET A 111 16.17 4.19 9.02
N GLN A 112 15.92 5.01 10.04
CA GLN A 112 15.32 6.35 9.87
C GLN A 112 16.32 7.42 9.39
N ARG A 113 17.60 7.31 9.76
CA ARG A 113 18.65 8.27 9.38
C ARG A 113 19.12 8.12 7.93
N GLY A 114 18.93 6.95 7.32
CA GLY A 114 19.39 6.68 5.95
C GLY A 114 18.47 7.29 4.89
N VAL A 115 19.07 7.99 3.91
CA VAL A 115 18.38 8.57 2.72
C VAL A 115 17.55 7.52 1.97
N SER A 116 17.94 6.24 2.02
CA SER A 116 17.24 5.13 1.36
C SER A 116 16.40 4.25 2.28
N ARG A 117 16.23 4.57 3.57
CA ARG A 117 15.60 3.69 4.58
C ARG A 117 16.15 2.24 4.60
N LYS A 118 17.44 2.08 4.33
CA LYS A 118 18.12 0.77 4.32
C LYS A 118 19.14 0.72 5.44
N LEU A 119 19.29 -0.46 6.05
CA LEU A 119 20.40 -0.73 6.96
C LEU A 119 21.72 -0.85 6.16
N PRO A 120 22.86 -0.43 6.73
CA PRO A 120 24.17 -0.72 6.19
C PRO A 120 24.40 -2.23 6.04
N ASP A 121 25.12 -2.62 4.99
CA ASP A 121 25.33 -4.02 4.63
C ASP A 121 25.97 -4.82 5.78
N GLU A 122 26.94 -4.27 6.50
CA GLU A 122 27.59 -4.90 7.66
C GLU A 122 26.57 -5.29 8.76
N VAL A 123 25.60 -4.41 9.03
CA VAL A 123 24.57 -4.67 10.04
C VAL A 123 23.62 -5.75 9.54
N VAL A 124 23.24 -5.72 8.26
CA VAL A 124 22.39 -6.74 7.62
C VAL A 124 23.06 -8.10 7.64
N VAL A 125 24.34 -8.20 7.30
CA VAL A 125 25.09 -9.46 7.32
C VAL A 125 25.11 -10.05 8.73
N ARG A 126 25.45 -9.25 9.74
CA ARG A 126 25.50 -9.71 11.14
C ARG A 126 24.13 -10.23 11.60
N LEU A 127 23.08 -9.48 11.31
CA LEU A 127 21.70 -9.85 11.64
C LEU A 127 21.27 -11.12 10.89
N MET A 128 21.58 -11.22 9.60
CA MET A 128 21.26 -12.40 8.79
C MET A 128 21.99 -13.65 9.29
N LYS A 129 23.26 -13.55 9.70
CA LYS A 129 24.00 -14.67 10.30
C LYS A 129 23.33 -15.21 11.56
N ALA A 130 22.97 -14.31 12.48
CA ALA A 130 22.28 -14.69 13.71
C ALA A 130 20.92 -15.34 13.41
N PHE A 131 20.17 -14.76 12.47
CA PHE A 131 18.85 -15.24 12.09
C PHE A 131 18.88 -16.61 11.40
N LEU A 132 19.84 -16.84 10.49
CA LEU A 132 20.03 -18.15 9.85
C LEU A 132 20.54 -19.22 10.82
N ALA A 133 21.23 -18.82 11.90
CA ALA A 133 21.68 -19.72 12.95
C ALA A 133 20.56 -20.12 13.94
N ASN A 134 19.40 -19.46 13.91
CA ASN A 134 18.27 -19.79 14.78
C ASN A 134 17.77 -21.23 14.58
N GLU A 135 17.24 -21.81 15.66
CA GLU A 135 16.74 -23.20 15.66
C GLU A 135 15.66 -23.45 14.61
N VAL A 136 14.81 -22.47 14.31
CA VAL A 136 13.76 -22.58 13.29
C VAL A 136 14.36 -22.82 11.91
N CYS A 137 15.31 -21.98 11.51
CA CYS A 137 16.01 -22.06 10.22
C CYS A 137 16.87 -23.34 10.13
N GLN A 138 17.42 -23.79 11.26
CA GLN A 138 18.26 -24.99 11.31
C GLN A 138 17.45 -26.30 11.34
N SER A 139 16.26 -26.31 11.92
CA SER A 139 15.41 -27.50 12.01
C SER A 139 14.48 -27.67 10.81
N ARG A 140 13.91 -26.58 10.31
CA ARG A 140 12.93 -26.59 9.19
C ARG A 140 13.54 -26.22 7.85
N GLY A 141 14.67 -25.52 7.86
CA GLY A 141 15.29 -24.97 6.66
C GLY A 141 14.82 -23.54 6.39
N TYR A 142 15.34 -22.95 5.31
CA TYR A 142 15.05 -21.58 4.95
C TYR A 142 15.03 -21.38 3.43
N VAL A 143 14.29 -20.37 2.96
CA VAL A 143 14.35 -19.86 1.60
C VAL A 143 14.69 -18.38 1.65
N LEU A 144 15.85 -18.01 1.11
CA LEU A 144 16.33 -16.64 1.09
C LEU A 144 15.97 -15.96 -0.24
N ASP A 145 15.17 -14.89 -0.18
CA ASP A 145 14.74 -14.08 -1.33
C ASP A 145 15.49 -12.75 -1.40
N GLY A 146 16.21 -12.53 -2.50
CA GLY A 146 16.75 -11.22 -2.86
C GLY A 146 18.00 -10.77 -2.08
N TYR A 147 18.63 -11.68 -1.35
CA TYR A 147 19.93 -11.52 -0.69
C TYR A 147 20.70 -12.85 -0.75
N PRO A 148 22.04 -12.88 -0.85
CA PRO A 148 22.96 -11.77 -1.12
C PRO A 148 22.82 -11.23 -2.56
N LYS A 149 23.23 -9.97 -2.78
CA LYS A 149 23.20 -9.33 -4.11
C LYS A 149 24.56 -9.21 -4.77
N THR A 150 25.62 -9.14 -3.96
CA THR A 150 27.00 -9.02 -4.42
C THR A 150 27.82 -10.20 -3.93
N PHE A 151 28.91 -10.47 -4.64
CA PHE A 151 29.89 -11.48 -4.22
C PHE A 151 30.44 -11.19 -2.81
N GLU A 152 30.72 -9.92 -2.50
CA GLU A 152 31.21 -9.51 -1.18
C GLU A 152 30.21 -9.85 -0.06
N GLN A 153 28.92 -9.58 -0.27
CA GLN A 153 27.86 -9.95 0.69
C GLN A 153 27.74 -11.46 0.86
N ALA A 154 27.88 -12.24 -0.22
CA ALA A 154 27.85 -13.70 -0.17
C ALA A 154 29.06 -14.24 0.61
N LYS A 155 30.25 -13.70 0.32
CA LYS A 155 31.49 -14.02 1.02
C LYS A 155 31.44 -13.64 2.50
N GLU A 156 30.90 -12.48 2.82
CA GLU A 156 30.79 -12.04 4.22
C GLU A 156 29.76 -12.89 4.97
N LEU A 157 28.63 -13.24 4.36
CA LEU A 157 27.58 -14.04 4.98
C LEU A 157 27.98 -15.51 5.18
N PHE A 158 28.52 -16.16 4.15
CA PHE A 158 28.77 -17.60 4.12
C PHE A 158 30.25 -17.98 4.25
N GLY A 159 31.19 -17.09 3.97
CA GLY A 159 32.62 -17.32 4.18
C GLY A 159 33.03 -17.23 5.66
N GLN A 160 34.14 -17.88 6.02
CA GLN A 160 34.77 -17.66 7.33
C GLN A 160 35.76 -16.49 7.29
N VAL A 161 35.75 -15.72 8.38
CA VAL A 161 36.93 -15.01 8.85
C VAL A 161 37.94 -16.08 9.24
N ALA A 162 39.11 -16.10 8.60
CA ALA A 162 40.25 -16.88 9.08
C ALA A 162 40.68 -16.33 10.44
N ASP A 163 40.10 -16.83 11.53
CA ASP A 163 40.60 -16.56 12.88
C ASP A 163 40.46 -17.80 13.77
N SER A 164 41.26 -18.82 13.46
CA SER A 164 41.62 -19.84 14.42
C SER A 164 42.83 -19.33 15.22
N ARG A 165 42.59 -18.72 16.37
CA ARG A 165 43.60 -18.66 17.43
C ARG A 165 43.99 -20.10 17.81
N ARG A 166 45.10 -20.61 17.28
CA ARG A 166 45.93 -21.56 18.02
C ARG A 166 47.10 -20.78 18.63
N ARG A 167 46.98 -20.55 19.94
CA ARG A 167 48.08 -20.22 20.82
C ARG A 167 49.12 -21.36 20.80
N GLU A 168 50.36 -20.90 20.93
CA GLU A 168 51.48 -21.52 21.67
C GLU A 168 52.31 -22.65 21.02
N GLU A 169 53.58 -22.26 20.84
CA GLU A 169 54.83 -23.04 20.93
C GLU A 169 55.24 -23.97 19.78
N ILE A 170 56.19 -23.47 18.98
CA ILE A 170 57.18 -24.29 18.29
C ILE A 170 58.54 -24.00 18.95
N PRO A 171 59.18 -24.96 19.64
CA PRO A 171 60.62 -24.95 19.81
C PRO A 171 61.21 -25.90 18.77
N LYS A 172 61.75 -25.39 17.66
CA LYS A 172 62.69 -26.16 16.83
C LYS A 172 63.78 -25.26 16.29
N GLY A 173 64.97 -25.40 16.86
CA GLY A 173 66.19 -24.85 16.29
C GLY A 173 66.62 -25.61 15.03
N ILE A 174 67.37 -24.87 14.21
CA ILE A 174 68.62 -25.27 13.52
C ILE A 174 68.43 -26.36 12.44
N THR A 175 68.77 -26.22 11.15
CA THR A 175 69.56 -25.27 10.32
C THR A 175 69.41 -25.73 8.86
N GLY A 176 69.66 -24.83 7.90
CA GLY A 176 70.24 -25.24 6.61
C GLY A 176 69.59 -24.65 5.36
N GLU A 177 70.05 -23.45 4.98
CA GLU A 177 70.39 -23.01 3.61
C GLU A 177 69.71 -23.78 2.46
N GLY A 178 68.77 -23.20 1.70
CA GLY A 178 69.01 -22.03 0.85
C GLY A 178 68.89 -22.45 -0.63
N GLY A 179 67.77 -23.08 -0.99
CA GLY A 179 67.37 -23.35 -2.37
C GLY A 179 66.15 -22.50 -2.70
N ILE A 180 66.20 -21.78 -3.82
CA ILE A 180 65.08 -21.01 -4.37
C ILE A 180 64.13 -22.00 -5.07
N PRO A 181 62.86 -22.08 -4.64
CA PRO A 181 61.78 -22.25 -5.62
C PRO A 181 60.57 -21.36 -5.27
N GLY A 182 59.96 -20.70 -6.25
CA GLY A 182 58.72 -19.97 -5.99
C GLY A 182 58.21 -19.07 -7.11
N GLU A 183 57.86 -19.63 -8.26
CA GLU A 183 56.80 -19.07 -9.11
C GLU A 183 55.73 -20.15 -9.25
N GLY A 184 54.58 -19.91 -8.62
CA GLY A 184 53.49 -20.87 -8.49
C GLY A 184 53.09 -21.14 -7.05
N GLU A 185 53.02 -20.11 -6.20
CA GLU A 185 52.40 -20.25 -4.88
C GLU A 185 50.88 -20.40 -5.02
N GLN A 186 50.43 -21.57 -4.59
CA GLN A 186 49.09 -21.97 -4.23
C GLN A 186 48.13 -20.82 -3.87
N LEU A 187 47.21 -20.50 -4.79
CA LEU A 187 45.94 -19.84 -4.49
C LEU A 187 44.89 -20.85 -3.96
N GLY A 188 45.35 -21.87 -3.20
CA GLY A 188 44.55 -23.01 -2.75
C GLY A 188 44.08 -22.93 -1.30
N HIS A 189 44.24 -21.80 -0.61
CA HIS A 189 43.96 -21.68 0.83
C HIS A 189 42.99 -20.53 1.21
N ALA A 190 42.27 -19.94 0.25
CA ALA A 190 41.31 -18.86 0.53
C ALA A 190 39.89 -19.32 0.94
N LEU A 191 39.60 -20.63 0.89
CA LEU A 191 38.28 -21.21 1.19
C LEU A 191 38.32 -22.16 2.40
N GLY A 192 39.12 -21.81 3.41
CA GLY A 192 39.13 -22.50 4.69
C GLY A 192 37.88 -22.16 5.50
N ASN A 193 36.88 -23.04 5.40
CA ASN A 193 35.74 -23.25 6.29
C ASN A 193 34.56 -22.27 6.13
N ALA A 194 33.70 -22.38 5.11
CA ALA A 194 32.37 -21.74 5.19
C ALA A 194 31.61 -22.16 6.48
N ASN A 195 30.72 -21.30 7.02
CA ASN A 195 29.91 -21.68 8.19
C ASN A 195 28.89 -22.75 7.77
N GLU A 196 29.32 -24.03 7.81
CA GLU A 196 28.61 -25.19 7.26
C GLU A 196 27.16 -25.28 7.74
N GLN A 197 26.90 -24.76 8.94
CA GLN A 197 25.58 -24.75 9.53
C GLN A 197 24.59 -23.84 8.79
N ILE A 198 25.01 -22.68 8.27
CA ILE A 198 24.11 -21.76 7.56
C ILE A 198 24.18 -21.91 6.04
N MET A 199 25.12 -22.69 5.50
CA MET A 199 25.33 -22.86 4.06
C MET A 199 24.07 -23.40 3.35
N PRO A 200 23.68 -22.83 2.20
CA PRO A 200 22.55 -23.35 1.42
C PRO A 200 22.89 -24.71 0.80
N ASN A 201 21.86 -25.49 0.52
CA ASN A 201 21.98 -26.74 -0.24
C ASN A 201 21.73 -26.54 -1.73
N TYR A 202 20.88 -25.56 -2.07
CA TYR A 202 20.50 -25.26 -3.44
C TYR A 202 20.50 -23.75 -3.67
N VAL A 203 20.84 -23.35 -4.89
CA VAL A 203 20.73 -21.97 -5.37
C VAL A 203 19.95 -22.02 -6.67
N ILE A 204 18.84 -21.28 -6.76
CA ILE A 204 18.06 -21.13 -7.98
C ILE A 204 18.32 -19.74 -8.55
N SER A 205 18.68 -19.64 -9.82
CA SER A 205 18.75 -18.38 -10.55
C SER A 205 17.62 -18.32 -11.57
N LEU A 206 16.76 -17.30 -11.46
CA LEU A 206 15.71 -17.03 -12.44
C LEU A 206 16.24 -16.12 -13.55
N GLU A 207 16.13 -16.56 -14.80
CA GLU A 207 16.62 -15.82 -15.98
C GLU A 207 15.46 -15.29 -16.82
N ALA A 208 15.56 -14.01 -17.20
CA ALA A 208 14.63 -13.31 -18.07
C ALA A 208 15.31 -12.09 -18.70
N SER A 209 14.84 -11.64 -19.87
CA SER A 209 15.28 -10.39 -20.49
C SER A 209 14.65 -9.17 -19.81
N ASP A 210 15.27 -8.00 -19.95
CA ASP A 210 14.78 -6.78 -19.33
C ASP A 210 13.46 -6.31 -19.99
N GLU A 211 13.34 -6.52 -21.31
CA GLU A 211 12.11 -6.26 -22.07
C GLU A 211 10.94 -7.09 -21.55
N PHE A 212 11.14 -8.40 -21.39
CA PHE A 212 10.11 -9.30 -20.88
C PHE A 212 9.65 -8.91 -19.47
N LEU A 213 10.59 -8.56 -18.59
CA LEU A 213 10.27 -8.16 -17.22
C LEU A 213 9.50 -6.84 -17.19
N CYS A 214 9.86 -5.88 -18.04
CA CYS A 214 9.15 -4.61 -18.16
C CYS A 214 7.72 -4.82 -18.66
N GLU A 215 7.53 -5.62 -19.72
CA GLU A 215 6.19 -5.96 -20.21
C GLU A 215 5.33 -6.66 -19.16
N ARG A 216 5.93 -7.59 -18.41
CA ARG A 216 5.25 -8.32 -17.35
C ARG A 216 4.74 -7.36 -16.27
N VAL A 217 5.54 -6.35 -15.90
CA VAL A 217 5.15 -5.31 -14.94
C VAL A 217 4.02 -4.44 -15.51
N MET A 218 4.08 -4.07 -16.80
CA MET A 218 3.02 -3.27 -17.45
C MET A 218 1.67 -3.99 -17.48
N LYS A 219 1.67 -5.32 -17.56
CA LYS A 219 0.45 -6.15 -17.55
C LYS A 219 -0.14 -6.34 -16.14
N LEU A 220 0.53 -5.90 -15.07
CA LEU A 220 0.02 -6.04 -13.70
C LEU A 220 -1.08 -5.00 -13.38
N PRO A 221 -2.08 -5.37 -12.56
CA PRO A 221 -3.11 -4.43 -12.12
C PRO A 221 -2.51 -3.33 -11.23
N GLN A 222 -2.98 -2.10 -11.39
CA GLN A 222 -2.47 -0.92 -10.67
C GLN A 222 -2.51 -1.07 -9.14
N LYS A 223 -3.46 -1.85 -8.60
CA LYS A 223 -3.54 -2.17 -7.16
C LYS A 223 -2.24 -2.79 -6.63
N LEU A 224 -1.56 -3.63 -7.43
CA LEU A 224 -0.31 -4.29 -7.06
C LEU A 224 0.94 -3.43 -7.30
N ILE A 225 0.82 -2.39 -8.13
CA ILE A 225 1.94 -1.49 -8.46
C ILE A 225 2.01 -0.36 -7.42
N ARG A 226 0.87 0.12 -6.92
CA ARG A 226 0.79 1.24 -5.98
C ARG A 226 1.58 0.96 -4.70
N GLY A 227 2.56 1.80 -4.39
CA GLY A 227 3.43 1.66 -3.22
C GLY A 227 4.64 0.73 -3.40
N THR A 228 4.83 0.20 -4.61
CA THR A 228 6.03 -0.58 -4.99
C THR A 228 6.99 0.27 -5.82
N HIS A 229 8.19 -0.27 -6.08
CA HIS A 229 9.19 0.31 -6.98
C HIS A 229 9.04 -0.20 -8.42
N TYR A 230 7.81 -0.54 -8.83
CA TYR A 230 7.45 -0.94 -10.18
C TYR A 230 6.98 0.24 -11.04
N ASP A 231 7.41 1.44 -10.69
CA ASP A 231 7.41 2.60 -11.57
C ASP A 231 8.51 2.46 -12.64
N GLU A 232 8.34 3.11 -13.79
CA GLU A 232 9.25 2.98 -14.94
C GLU A 232 10.71 3.28 -14.54
N VAL A 233 10.94 4.40 -13.85
CA VAL A 233 12.27 4.83 -13.41
C VAL A 233 12.84 3.88 -12.35
N GLY A 234 12.04 3.51 -11.35
CA GLY A 234 12.46 2.60 -10.28
C GLY A 234 12.82 1.21 -10.79
N MET A 235 12.01 0.65 -11.71
CA MET A 235 12.23 -0.67 -12.30
C MET A 235 13.52 -0.70 -13.13
N LEU A 236 13.69 0.26 -14.06
CA LEU A 236 14.89 0.35 -14.89
C LEU A 236 16.16 0.52 -14.05
N LYS A 237 16.12 1.37 -13.02
CA LYS A 237 17.25 1.55 -12.09
C LYS A 237 17.62 0.25 -11.38
N ARG A 238 16.62 -0.54 -10.97
CA ARG A 238 16.85 -1.83 -10.28
C ARG A 238 17.36 -2.91 -11.22
N LEU A 239 16.87 -2.94 -12.46
CA LEU A 239 17.39 -3.85 -13.50
C LEU A 239 18.84 -3.51 -13.83
N ALA A 240 19.15 -2.24 -14.11
CA ALA A 240 20.51 -1.79 -14.39
C ALA A 240 21.48 -2.14 -13.26
N ALA A 241 21.10 -1.88 -12.00
CA ALA A 241 21.91 -2.27 -10.85
C ALA A 241 22.12 -3.80 -10.77
N PHE A 242 21.10 -4.60 -11.05
CA PHE A 242 21.24 -6.06 -11.06
C PHE A 242 22.21 -6.53 -12.15
N ARG A 243 22.05 -6.04 -13.39
CA ARG A 243 22.92 -6.40 -14.53
C ARG A 243 24.36 -5.95 -14.33
N GLU A 244 24.58 -4.81 -13.69
CA GLU A 244 25.94 -4.35 -13.36
C GLU A 244 26.66 -5.36 -12.45
N TYR A 245 25.99 -5.90 -11.43
CA TYR A 245 26.58 -6.90 -10.54
C TYR A 245 26.75 -8.26 -11.21
N ASP A 246 25.80 -8.66 -12.06
CA ASP A 246 25.78 -9.95 -12.77
C ASP A 246 26.79 -10.01 -13.93
N SER A 247 27.15 -8.85 -14.50
CA SER A 247 28.14 -8.75 -15.58
C SER A 247 29.61 -8.83 -15.14
N ARG A 248 29.88 -8.84 -13.82
CA ARG A 248 31.25 -8.91 -13.27
C ARG A 248 31.72 -10.37 -13.25
N GLU A 249 33.04 -10.59 -13.28
CA GLU A 249 33.63 -11.94 -13.15
C GLU A 249 33.31 -12.59 -11.79
N ASN A 250 33.05 -11.77 -10.76
CA ASN A 250 32.72 -12.22 -9.41
C ASN A 250 31.21 -11.99 -9.12
N THR A 251 30.37 -12.92 -9.56
CA THR A 251 28.93 -12.90 -9.26
C THR A 251 28.61 -13.72 -8.01
N VAL A 252 27.39 -13.56 -7.49
CA VAL A 252 26.89 -14.44 -6.42
C VAL A 252 26.89 -15.90 -6.86
N LEU A 253 26.65 -16.15 -8.15
CA LEU A 253 26.63 -17.51 -8.72
C LEU A 253 28.03 -18.13 -8.75
N THR A 254 29.08 -17.37 -9.10
CA THR A 254 30.46 -17.88 -9.10
C THR A 254 30.94 -18.24 -7.70
N PHE A 255 30.56 -17.47 -6.67
CA PHE A 255 30.84 -17.82 -5.26
C PHE A 255 30.29 -19.20 -4.87
N PHE A 256 29.03 -19.49 -5.25
CA PHE A 256 28.42 -20.77 -4.91
C PHE A 256 28.98 -21.91 -5.74
N ASP A 257 29.35 -21.66 -7.00
CA ASP A 257 30.03 -22.64 -7.85
C ASP A 257 31.39 -23.04 -7.26
N GLU A 258 32.20 -22.07 -6.81
CA GLU A 258 33.46 -22.29 -6.07
C GLU A 258 33.25 -23.06 -4.76
N ALA A 259 32.09 -22.87 -4.12
CA ALA A 259 31.69 -23.60 -2.93
C ALA A 259 31.12 -25.01 -3.20
N ASN A 260 31.19 -25.50 -4.45
CA ASN A 260 30.61 -26.77 -4.93
C ASN A 260 29.07 -26.85 -4.83
N ILE A 261 28.39 -25.71 -4.95
CA ILE A 261 26.93 -25.61 -5.01
C ILE A 261 26.55 -25.03 -6.37
N HIS A 262 26.31 -25.91 -7.34
CA HIS A 262 25.98 -25.50 -8.70
C HIS A 262 24.60 -24.84 -8.79
N PRO A 263 24.50 -23.59 -9.29
CA PRO A 263 23.23 -22.90 -9.44
C PRO A 263 22.30 -23.57 -10.47
N ILE A 264 21.02 -23.68 -10.12
CA ILE A 264 19.96 -24.17 -11.00
C ILE A 264 19.42 -22.97 -11.78
N LEU A 265 19.74 -22.88 -13.06
CA LEU A 265 19.25 -21.82 -13.95
C LEU A 265 17.86 -22.17 -14.48
N ILE A 266 16.88 -21.29 -14.25
CA ILE A 266 15.50 -21.46 -14.70
C ILE A 266 15.09 -20.25 -15.52
N LYS A 267 14.83 -20.47 -16.81
CA LYS A 267 14.23 -19.46 -17.69
C LYS A 267 12.75 -19.31 -17.37
N ILE A 268 12.25 -18.07 -17.41
CA ILE A 268 10.86 -17.74 -17.02
C ILE A 268 9.92 -17.66 -18.24
N TYR A 269 10.46 -17.89 -19.42
CA TYR A 269 9.75 -17.93 -20.68
C TYR A 269 10.06 -19.23 -21.39
N ASP A 270 9.12 -19.67 -22.22
CA ASP A 270 9.29 -20.81 -23.11
C ASP A 270 10.18 -20.40 -24.29
N GLU A 271 11.21 -21.17 -24.60
CA GLU A 271 12.14 -20.87 -25.69
C GLU A 271 11.49 -20.99 -27.07
N ASP A 272 10.45 -21.83 -27.20
CA ASP A 272 9.81 -22.11 -28.49
C ASP A 272 8.68 -21.12 -28.81
N THR A 273 7.94 -20.66 -27.79
CA THR A 273 6.77 -19.80 -27.96
C THR A 273 6.98 -18.35 -27.51
N ASP A 274 8.09 -18.07 -26.81
CA ASP A 274 8.37 -16.78 -26.14
C ASP A 274 7.26 -16.35 -25.15
N GLU A 275 6.43 -17.30 -24.73
CA GLU A 275 5.36 -17.07 -23.76
C GLU A 275 5.89 -17.19 -22.32
N PRO A 276 5.35 -16.40 -21.37
CA PRO A 276 5.72 -16.50 -19.97
C PRO A 276 5.31 -17.87 -19.39
N LEU A 277 6.27 -18.60 -18.82
CA LEU A 277 5.99 -19.83 -18.11
C LEU A 277 5.09 -19.56 -16.89
N SER A 278 4.11 -20.44 -16.71
CA SER A 278 3.25 -20.41 -15.53
C SER A 278 4.09 -20.70 -14.27
N LEU A 279 3.69 -20.12 -13.14
CA LEU A 279 4.34 -20.40 -11.86
C LEU A 279 4.23 -21.90 -11.49
N ASP A 280 3.17 -22.57 -11.95
CA ASP A 280 2.99 -24.02 -11.77
C ASP A 280 4.07 -24.81 -12.50
N SER A 281 4.36 -24.48 -13.77
CA SER A 281 5.40 -25.16 -14.55
C SER A 281 6.80 -25.00 -13.94
N ILE A 282 7.13 -23.78 -13.49
CA ILE A 282 8.40 -23.51 -12.80
C ILE A 282 8.48 -24.30 -11.50
N PHE A 283 7.39 -24.31 -10.73
CA PHE A 283 7.34 -25.03 -9.47
C PHE A 283 7.44 -26.55 -9.66
N ASP A 284 6.80 -27.11 -10.69
CA ASP A 284 6.89 -28.54 -11.02
C ASP A 284 8.32 -28.94 -11.40
N PHE A 285 9.06 -28.07 -12.09
CA PHE A 285 10.47 -28.29 -12.37
C PHE A 285 11.31 -28.33 -11.09
N VAL A 286 11.11 -27.36 -10.19
CA VAL A 286 11.76 -27.30 -8.88
C VAL A 286 11.41 -28.52 -8.02
N TYR A 287 10.13 -28.93 -8.03
CA TYR A 287 9.63 -30.09 -7.31
C TYR A 287 10.27 -31.40 -7.78
N LYS A 288 10.53 -31.55 -9.09
CA LYS A 288 11.26 -32.71 -9.63
C LYS A 288 12.70 -32.79 -9.12
N ILE A 289 13.33 -31.66 -8.83
CA ILE A 289 14.71 -31.60 -8.32
C ILE A 289 14.74 -31.89 -6.82
N PHE A 290 13.88 -31.24 -6.04
CA PHE A 290 13.89 -31.36 -4.57
C PHE A 290 13.19 -32.62 -4.06
N GLY A 291 12.24 -33.15 -4.82
CA GLY A 291 11.44 -34.31 -4.45
C GLY A 291 10.34 -34.00 -3.42
N GLU A 292 9.84 -35.04 -2.78
CA GLU A 292 8.77 -34.92 -1.79
C GLU A 292 9.21 -34.16 -0.53
N PRO A 293 8.34 -33.32 0.05
CA PRO A 293 8.64 -32.64 1.30
C PRO A 293 8.78 -33.64 2.46
N ILE A 294 9.52 -33.24 3.49
CA ILE A 294 9.69 -34.05 4.70
C ILE A 294 8.32 -34.18 5.39
N PRO A 295 7.84 -35.41 5.67
CA PRO A 295 6.55 -35.62 6.30
C PRO A 295 6.45 -34.85 7.63
N GLY A 296 5.39 -34.07 7.81
CA GLY A 296 5.10 -33.30 9.03
C GLY A 296 5.72 -31.90 9.11
N PHE A 297 6.56 -31.50 8.15
CA PHE A 297 7.12 -30.13 8.09
C PHE A 297 6.41 -29.25 7.06
N GLY A 298 6.02 -29.82 5.91
CA GLY A 298 5.38 -29.10 4.82
C GLY A 298 3.95 -29.56 4.52
N LEU A 299 3.21 -28.75 3.76
CA LEU A 299 1.86 -29.06 3.31
C LEU A 299 1.87 -30.23 2.31
N THR A 300 0.97 -31.20 2.52
CA THR A 300 0.70 -32.28 1.55
C THR A 300 0.05 -31.72 0.29
N LEU A 301 0.00 -32.50 -0.81
CA LEU A 301 -0.66 -32.05 -2.06
C LEU A 301 -2.15 -31.74 -1.84
N GLU A 302 -2.79 -32.50 -0.96
CA GLU A 302 -4.21 -32.34 -0.62
C GLU A 302 -4.44 -31.08 0.21
N GLU A 303 -3.68 -30.89 1.30
CA GLU A 303 -3.76 -29.68 2.14
C GLU A 303 -3.44 -28.41 1.35
N GLU A 304 -2.49 -28.45 0.41
CA GLU A 304 -2.19 -27.30 -0.45
C GLU A 304 -3.35 -26.97 -1.40
N ALA A 305 -4.03 -27.97 -1.93
CA ALA A 305 -5.20 -27.79 -2.78
C ALA A 305 -6.41 -27.25 -1.99
N GLU A 306 -6.60 -27.71 -0.76
CA GLU A 306 -7.62 -27.19 0.16
C GLU A 306 -7.34 -25.74 0.56
N LEU A 307 -6.10 -25.42 0.91
CA LEU A 307 -5.70 -24.06 1.24
C LEU A 307 -5.91 -23.11 0.06
N ARG A 308 -5.60 -23.53 -1.17
CA ARG A 308 -5.90 -22.75 -2.38
C ARG A 308 -7.39 -22.53 -2.59
N LYS A 309 -8.23 -23.54 -2.32
CA LYS A 309 -9.69 -23.38 -2.40
C LYS A 309 -10.19 -22.37 -1.37
N LEU A 310 -9.69 -22.43 -0.14
CA LEU A 310 -10.02 -21.49 0.94
C LEU A 310 -9.55 -20.07 0.61
N GLU A 311 -8.33 -19.89 0.12
CA GLU A 311 -7.82 -18.57 -0.30
C GLU A 311 -8.69 -17.96 -1.42
N LEU A 312 -9.09 -18.78 -2.42
CA LEU A 312 -9.97 -18.35 -3.49
C LEU A 312 -11.37 -17.97 -2.97
N GLU A 313 -11.90 -18.73 -2.00
CA GLU A 313 -13.18 -18.43 -1.35
C GLU A 313 -13.11 -17.13 -0.55
N GLN A 314 -12.05 -16.92 0.22
CA GLN A 314 -11.82 -15.66 0.95
C GLN A 314 -11.71 -14.46 0.02
N LEU A 315 -10.99 -14.59 -1.10
CA LEU A 315 -10.90 -13.52 -2.11
C LEU A 315 -12.28 -13.18 -2.68
N LYS A 316 -13.10 -14.19 -3.00
CA LYS A 316 -14.48 -13.95 -3.47
C LYS A 316 -15.32 -13.23 -2.42
N LEU A 317 -15.21 -13.64 -1.15
CA LEU A 317 -15.93 -12.99 -0.05
C LEU A 317 -15.50 -11.53 0.14
N LEU A 318 -14.20 -11.24 0.01
CA LEU A 318 -13.68 -9.87 0.06
C LEU A 318 -14.21 -9.03 -1.11
N GLU A 319 -14.19 -9.55 -2.33
CA GLU A 319 -14.73 -8.86 -3.51
C GLU A 319 -16.24 -8.60 -3.39
N GLU A 320 -16.99 -9.58 -2.87
CA GLU A 320 -18.41 -9.42 -2.58
C GLU A 320 -18.67 -8.37 -1.49
N GLY A 321 -17.84 -8.35 -0.45
CA GLY A 321 -17.85 -7.34 0.61
C GLY A 321 -17.63 -5.92 0.07
N GLU A 322 -16.55 -5.71 -0.71
CA GLU A 322 -16.26 -4.42 -1.36
C GLU A 322 -17.41 -3.96 -2.25
N ARG A 323 -18.04 -4.90 -2.98
CA ARG A 323 -19.18 -4.61 -3.86
C ARG A 323 -20.41 -4.16 -3.05
N LEU A 324 -20.72 -4.84 -1.95
CA LEU A 324 -21.83 -4.49 -1.08
C LEU A 324 -21.61 -3.14 -0.39
N GLU A 325 -20.40 -2.87 0.10
CA GLU A 325 -20.05 -1.57 0.68
C GLU A 325 -20.26 -0.43 -0.33
N ARG A 326 -19.81 -0.61 -1.58
CA ARG A 326 -20.01 0.38 -2.64
C ARG A 326 -21.50 0.62 -2.90
N GLN A 327 -22.32 -0.43 -2.96
CA GLN A 327 -23.77 -0.30 -3.13
C GLN A 327 -24.44 0.42 -1.95
N VAL A 328 -24.00 0.18 -0.72
CA VAL A 328 -24.50 0.87 0.47
C VAL A 328 -24.14 2.35 0.42
N MET A 329 -22.90 2.68 0.05
CA MET A 329 -22.44 4.05 -0.10
C MET A 329 -23.20 4.81 -1.20
N GLU A 330 -23.42 4.18 -2.34
CA GLU A 330 -24.18 4.77 -3.45
C GLU A 330 -25.65 5.02 -3.07
N LYS A 331 -26.30 4.06 -2.39
CA LYS A 331 -27.66 4.24 -1.88
C LYS A 331 -27.76 5.37 -0.86
N LYS A 332 -26.77 5.49 0.05
CA LYS A 332 -26.71 6.60 1.02
C LYS A 332 -26.54 7.94 0.31
N ALA A 333 -25.59 8.05 -0.62
CA ALA A 333 -25.35 9.27 -1.39
C ALA A 333 -26.59 9.68 -2.21
N LYS A 334 -27.27 8.71 -2.83
CA LYS A 334 -28.51 8.96 -3.57
C LYS A 334 -29.62 9.49 -2.65
N LYS A 335 -29.81 8.88 -1.49
CA LYS A 335 -30.79 9.35 -0.51
C LYS A 335 -30.47 10.76 0.00
N GLU A 336 -29.21 11.05 0.31
CA GLU A 336 -28.78 12.40 0.70
C GLU A 336 -29.01 13.43 -0.41
N TYR A 337 -28.81 13.05 -1.66
CA TYR A 337 -29.10 13.89 -2.82
C TYR A 337 -30.59 14.16 -2.96
N GLU A 338 -31.43 13.12 -2.83
CA GLU A 338 -32.89 13.23 -2.85
C GLU A 338 -33.40 14.15 -1.73
N ASP A 339 -32.94 13.96 -0.49
CA ASP A 339 -33.31 14.80 0.65
C ASP A 339 -32.89 16.28 0.47
N LYS A 340 -31.73 16.52 -0.15
CA LYS A 340 -31.27 17.88 -0.47
C LYS A 340 -32.11 18.51 -1.58
N MET A 341 -32.44 17.73 -2.60
CA MET A 341 -33.26 18.20 -3.71
C MET A 341 -34.67 18.57 -3.23
N GLU A 342 -35.29 17.75 -2.38
CA GLU A 342 -36.61 18.03 -1.81
C GLU A 342 -36.62 19.35 -1.03
N ARG A 343 -35.65 19.56 -0.13
CA ARG A 343 -35.50 20.82 0.61
C ARG A 343 -35.27 22.02 -0.30
N TRP A 344 -34.49 21.84 -1.36
CA TRP A 344 -34.24 22.88 -2.34
C TRP A 344 -35.53 23.25 -3.08
N THR A 345 -36.31 22.25 -3.54
CA THR A 345 -37.59 22.48 -4.22
C THR A 345 -38.60 23.18 -3.33
N GLU A 346 -38.74 22.78 -2.06
CA GLU A 346 -39.64 23.47 -1.11
C GLU A 346 -39.25 24.94 -0.88
N THR A 347 -37.95 25.21 -0.82
CA THR A 347 -37.44 26.57 -0.64
C THR A 347 -37.71 27.42 -1.88
N LEU A 348 -37.50 26.84 -3.07
CA LEU A 348 -37.76 27.50 -4.34
C LEU A 348 -39.25 27.86 -4.51
N GLU A 349 -40.16 26.94 -4.17
CA GLU A 349 -41.60 27.18 -4.22
C GLU A 349 -42.01 28.35 -3.29
N LYS A 350 -41.45 28.42 -2.08
CA LYS A 350 -41.70 29.53 -1.15
C LYS A 350 -41.23 30.86 -1.73
N LEU A 351 -40.05 30.89 -2.33
CA LEU A 351 -39.50 32.09 -2.98
C LEU A 351 -40.38 32.54 -4.16
N GLN A 352 -40.85 31.61 -5.00
CA GLN A 352 -41.75 31.93 -6.11
C GLN A 352 -43.06 32.55 -5.62
N ILE A 353 -43.66 31.99 -4.55
CA ILE A 353 -44.89 32.54 -3.97
C ILE A 353 -44.66 33.96 -3.40
N GLU A 354 -43.50 34.20 -2.78
CA GLU A 354 -43.14 35.53 -2.27
C GLU A 354 -42.93 36.54 -3.41
N GLU A 355 -42.25 36.12 -4.47
CA GLU A 355 -42.04 36.92 -5.68
C GLU A 355 -43.37 37.28 -6.35
N GLU A 356 -44.27 36.31 -6.54
CA GLU A 356 -45.61 36.54 -7.09
C GLU A 356 -46.42 37.53 -6.25
N LYS A 357 -46.36 37.43 -4.91
CA LYS A 357 -47.02 38.39 -4.01
C LYS A 357 -46.48 39.81 -4.18
N LEU A 358 -45.16 39.93 -4.31
CA LEU A 358 -44.49 41.22 -4.49
C LEU A 358 -44.87 41.84 -5.84
N LEU A 359 -44.86 41.05 -6.92
CA LEU A 359 -45.32 41.47 -8.24
C LEU A 359 -46.80 41.87 -8.24
N ALA A 360 -47.65 41.10 -7.56
CA ALA A 360 -49.06 41.43 -7.41
C ALA A 360 -49.25 42.78 -6.70
N ALA A 361 -48.54 43.00 -5.59
CA ALA A 361 -48.59 44.26 -4.84
C ALA A 361 -48.08 45.45 -5.67
N GLN A 362 -47.02 45.28 -6.46
CA GLN A 362 -46.54 46.32 -7.38
C GLN A 362 -47.55 46.64 -8.48
N SER A 363 -48.32 45.65 -8.93
CA SER A 363 -49.38 45.84 -9.94
C SER A 363 -50.65 46.48 -9.37
N GLU A 364 -50.84 46.50 -8.05
CA GLU A 364 -52.07 46.92 -7.38
C GLU A 364 -52.47 48.38 -7.68
N PRO A 365 -51.56 49.39 -7.67
CA PRO A 365 -51.94 50.77 -7.99
C PRO A 365 -52.45 50.92 -9.42
N LEU A 366 -51.83 50.22 -10.39
CA LEU A 366 -52.25 50.21 -11.78
C LEU A 366 -53.61 49.51 -11.93
N ARG A 367 -53.80 48.33 -11.31
CA ARG A 367 -55.08 47.61 -11.33
C ARG A 367 -56.21 48.44 -10.71
N PHE A 368 -55.95 49.10 -9.59
CA PHE A 368 -56.91 50.00 -8.96
C PHE A 368 -57.27 51.19 -9.87
N TYR A 369 -56.27 51.81 -10.52
CA TYR A 369 -56.51 52.87 -11.48
C TYR A 369 -57.38 52.40 -12.67
N LEU A 370 -57.02 51.26 -13.27
CA LEU A 370 -57.77 50.64 -14.36
C LEU A 370 -59.22 50.33 -13.92
N MET A 371 -59.41 49.70 -12.77
CA MET A 371 -60.75 49.35 -12.25
C MET A 371 -61.60 50.56 -11.89
N LYS A 372 -61.00 51.61 -11.31
CA LYS A 372 -61.75 52.77 -10.81
C LYS A 372 -62.09 53.76 -11.90
N TYR A 373 -61.16 54.03 -12.82
CA TYR A 373 -61.29 55.13 -13.78
C TYR A 373 -61.58 54.66 -15.21
N ILE A 374 -60.99 53.55 -15.65
CA ILE A 374 -61.09 53.10 -17.05
C ILE A 374 -62.23 52.09 -17.22
N PHE A 375 -62.34 51.11 -16.33
CA PHE A 375 -63.27 50.00 -16.46
C PHE A 375 -64.76 50.40 -16.50
N PRO A 376 -65.25 51.36 -15.68
CA PRO A 376 -66.66 51.76 -15.73
C PRO A 376 -67.04 52.42 -17.06
N THR A 377 -66.14 53.23 -17.62
CA THR A 377 -66.36 53.93 -18.89
C THR A 377 -66.24 52.98 -20.08
N LEU A 378 -65.22 52.11 -20.07
CA LEU A 378 -65.01 51.07 -21.08
C LEU A 378 -66.15 50.06 -21.11
N SER A 379 -66.62 49.61 -19.95
CA SER A 379 -67.75 48.67 -19.87
C SER A 379 -69.03 49.27 -20.44
N LYS A 380 -69.32 50.55 -20.15
CA LYS A 380 -70.46 51.27 -20.74
C LYS A 380 -70.31 51.41 -22.26
N GLY A 381 -69.12 51.76 -22.73
CA GLY A 381 -68.83 51.85 -24.16
C GLY A 381 -69.01 50.52 -24.89
N LEU A 382 -68.50 49.42 -24.31
CA LEU A 382 -68.68 48.07 -24.86
C LEU A 382 -70.15 47.65 -24.90
N ILE A 383 -70.94 48.01 -23.88
CA ILE A 383 -72.39 47.77 -23.87
C ILE A 383 -73.09 48.56 -24.98
N GLU A 384 -72.69 49.81 -25.23
CA GLU A 384 -73.27 50.62 -26.31
C GLU A 384 -72.87 50.13 -27.70
N VAL A 385 -71.62 49.70 -27.90
CA VAL A 385 -71.19 49.02 -29.15
C VAL A 385 -72.06 47.79 -29.41
N ALA A 386 -72.31 46.97 -28.37
CA ALA A 386 -73.12 45.77 -28.49
C ALA A 386 -74.59 46.06 -28.85
N LYS A 387 -75.12 47.22 -28.45
CA LYS A 387 -76.49 47.67 -28.78
C LYS A 387 -76.60 48.23 -30.19
N VAL A 388 -75.68 49.11 -30.57
CA VAL A 388 -75.73 49.84 -31.85
C VAL A 388 -75.28 48.95 -33.01
N LYS A 389 -74.38 47.99 -32.75
CA LYS A 389 -73.74 47.13 -33.77
C LYS A 389 -73.26 47.93 -34.98
N PRO A 390 -72.34 48.89 -34.77
CA PRO A 390 -71.76 49.66 -35.86
C PRO A 390 -70.93 48.75 -36.78
N ASP A 391 -70.73 49.17 -38.03
CA ASP A 391 -69.91 48.43 -39.01
C ASP A 391 -68.45 48.30 -38.56
N ASP A 392 -67.91 49.29 -37.83
CA ASP A 392 -66.63 49.21 -37.12
C ASP A 392 -66.82 49.40 -35.60
N PRO A 393 -66.77 48.32 -34.80
CA PRO A 393 -66.95 48.38 -33.36
C PRO A 393 -65.75 48.97 -32.62
N VAL A 394 -64.55 48.95 -33.20
CA VAL A 394 -63.33 49.45 -32.54
C VAL A 394 -63.29 50.97 -32.64
N ASP A 395 -63.50 51.52 -33.83
CA ASP A 395 -63.52 52.98 -34.03
C ASP A 395 -64.67 53.63 -33.26
N PHE A 396 -65.86 53.03 -33.27
CA PHE A 396 -67.00 53.53 -32.50
C PHE A 396 -66.73 53.54 -30.98
N LEU A 397 -66.07 52.49 -30.46
CA LEU A 397 -65.70 52.45 -29.05
C LEU A 397 -64.67 53.53 -28.71
N ALA A 398 -63.69 53.76 -29.60
CA ALA A 398 -62.70 54.81 -29.43
C ALA A 398 -63.37 56.19 -29.38
N GLU A 399 -64.24 56.52 -30.35
CA GLU A 399 -65.02 57.76 -30.34
C GLU A 399 -65.87 57.93 -29.07
N TYR A 400 -66.53 56.86 -28.61
CA TYR A 400 -67.33 56.87 -27.39
C TYR A 400 -66.48 57.19 -26.16
N LEU A 401 -65.30 56.56 -26.03
CA LEU A 401 -64.38 56.79 -24.92
C LEU A 401 -63.80 58.20 -24.92
N PHE A 402 -63.50 58.77 -26.09
CA PHE A 402 -63.05 60.16 -26.22
C PHE A 402 -64.13 61.15 -25.79
N LYS A 403 -65.39 60.87 -26.13
CA LYS A 403 -66.51 61.74 -25.75
C LYS A 403 -66.72 61.79 -24.24
N GLU A 404 -66.54 60.68 -23.54
CA GLU A 404 -66.68 60.57 -22.08
C GLU A 404 -65.46 61.07 -21.31
N ASN A 405 -64.33 61.33 -21.98
CA ASN A 405 -63.13 61.92 -21.39
C ASN A 405 -62.63 63.14 -22.20
N PRO A 406 -63.32 64.29 -22.13
CA PRO A 406 -63.02 65.46 -22.98
C PRO A 406 -61.71 66.20 -22.65
N GLU A 407 -61.08 65.94 -21.50
CA GLU A 407 -59.72 66.41 -21.19
C GLU A 407 -58.64 65.45 -21.74
N GLY A 408 -59.02 64.25 -22.20
CA GLY A 408 -58.15 63.28 -22.83
C GLY A 408 -57.67 63.75 -24.20
N LYS A 409 -56.60 64.54 -24.20
CA LYS A 409 -55.95 64.97 -25.44
C LYS A 409 -55.41 63.75 -26.19
N MET A 410 -55.88 63.54 -27.42
CA MET A 410 -55.28 62.61 -28.38
C MET A 410 -53.78 62.92 -28.47
N PHE A 411 -52.93 61.97 -28.05
CA PHE A 411 -51.48 62.01 -28.29
C PHE A 411 -50.79 63.35 -27.94
N ASP A 412 -50.86 63.79 -26.67
CA ASP A 412 -50.01 64.89 -26.17
C ASP A 412 -48.74 64.28 -25.51
N PRO A 413 -47.53 64.40 -26.13
CA PRO A 413 -46.29 63.82 -25.62
C PRO A 413 -45.83 64.36 -24.25
N SER A 414 -46.51 65.38 -23.72
CA SER A 414 -46.14 66.06 -22.48
C SER A 414 -46.69 65.43 -21.19
N TYR A 415 -47.60 64.44 -21.30
CA TYR A 415 -48.19 63.69 -20.18
C TYR A 415 -47.62 62.26 -20.08
N THR A 416 -46.29 62.12 -20.11
CA THR A 416 -45.64 62.06 -18.80
C THR A 416 -44.20 62.57 -18.88
N ARG A 417 -43.95 63.86 -18.64
CA ARG A 417 -42.57 64.31 -18.32
C ARG A 417 -42.00 63.62 -17.08
N GLU A 418 -42.87 63.19 -16.16
CA GLU A 418 -42.51 62.37 -14.99
C GLU A 418 -42.27 60.90 -15.38
N GLY A 419 -43.09 60.32 -16.25
CA GLY A 419 -42.94 58.94 -16.72
C GLY A 419 -41.77 58.76 -17.70
N GLU A 420 -41.49 59.72 -18.60
CA GLU A 420 -40.26 59.74 -19.40
C GLU A 420 -39.02 59.89 -18.52
N ARG A 421 -39.09 60.71 -17.46
CA ARG A 421 -38.01 60.81 -16.47
C ARG A 421 -37.82 59.52 -15.66
N ILE A 422 -38.90 58.88 -15.23
CA ILE A 422 -38.84 57.60 -14.49
C ILE A 422 -38.33 56.49 -15.41
N LEU A 423 -38.74 56.44 -16.68
CA LEU A 423 -38.21 55.49 -17.67
C LEU A 423 -36.73 55.74 -17.96
N GLN A 424 -36.29 56.99 -18.06
CA GLN A 424 -34.87 57.33 -18.22
C GLN A 424 -34.07 56.95 -16.97
N GLN A 425 -34.56 57.23 -15.76
CA GLN A 425 -33.89 56.82 -14.52
C GLN A 425 -33.80 55.30 -14.39
N TYR A 426 -34.88 54.58 -14.73
CA TYR A 426 -34.89 53.11 -14.69
C TYR A 426 -33.96 52.51 -15.76
N GLN A 427 -33.84 53.15 -16.93
CA GLN A 427 -32.90 52.74 -17.97
C GLN A 427 -31.43 53.00 -17.57
N GLU A 428 -31.15 54.08 -16.85
CA GLU A 428 -29.80 54.37 -16.33
C GLU A 428 -29.40 53.40 -15.21
N GLU A 429 -30.27 53.14 -14.22
CA GLU A 429 -29.98 52.21 -13.11
C GLU A 429 -29.85 50.74 -13.56
N VAL A 430 -30.63 50.32 -14.55
CA VAL A 430 -30.55 48.95 -15.11
C VAL A 430 -29.30 48.79 -15.99
N GLN A 431 -28.85 49.85 -16.67
CA GLN A 431 -27.64 49.79 -17.49
C GLN A 431 -26.38 49.71 -16.61
N GLU A 432 -26.32 50.43 -15.48
CA GLU A 432 -25.21 50.33 -14.52
C GLU A 432 -25.09 48.93 -13.90
N THR A 433 -26.22 48.27 -13.61
CA THR A 433 -26.21 46.91 -13.04
C THR A 433 -25.87 45.82 -14.05
N ILE A 434 -26.15 46.03 -15.34
CA ILE A 434 -25.71 45.13 -16.42
C ILE A 434 -24.21 45.31 -16.70
N ASP A 435 -23.70 46.55 -16.70
CA ASP A 435 -22.28 46.85 -16.90
C ASP A 435 -21.38 46.41 -15.71
N GLU A 436 -21.94 46.30 -14.50
CA GLU A 436 -21.27 45.69 -13.33
C GLU A 436 -21.29 44.15 -13.34
N ALA A 437 -22.22 43.52 -14.07
CA ALA A 437 -22.29 42.07 -14.20
C ALA A 437 -21.38 41.50 -15.32
N ASP A 438 -20.95 42.34 -16.27
CA ASP A 438 -20.06 41.99 -17.40
C ASP A 438 -18.57 42.35 -17.15
N LYS A 439 -18.20 42.87 -15.98
CA LYS A 439 -16.81 43.04 -15.50
C LYS A 439 -16.45 41.95 -14.49
#